data_AF-A0A9Q0H539-F1
#
_entry.id   AF-A0A9Q0H539-F1
#
_cell.length_a   1.000
_cell.length_b   1.000
_cell.length_c   1.000
_cell.angle_alpha   90.00
_cell.angle_beta   90.00
_cell.angle_gamma   90.00
#
_symmetry.space_group_name_H-M   'P 1'
#
loop_
_entity.id
_entity.type
_entity.pdbx_description
1 polymer ?
#
loop_
_entity_poly.entity_id
_entity_poly.type
_entity_poly.pdbx_seq_one_letter_code
_entity_poly.pdbx_strand_id
1 'polypeptide(L)'
;MGKVGLFDLEKQFAFYGAYHSNPINIFLHMLFVWPILFSSLVLLYFTPPLFNLPHLEFSPFGYNVDLILNIGFFLGLVYASFYIAFDKKAGFLAALLCFFCWVSSSYLAGRLGFSLAWKVALAAQLFCWTGQFIGHGVFEKRAPALLDNLFQAFLMAPFFVLLEALQMLCGYEPYPGFHAKVQAKVEADIKEWKAKISTTTEEAEDIEDDDGGDEMLRRGGRNRERFPRGAEGVRYEEMLEVREADEGDGLAAPPPCPSI
;
A
#
# COMPACT_ATOMS: atom_id res chain seq x y z
N MET A 1 10.83 -21.75 16.96
CA MET A 1 11.36 -21.79 15.58
C MET A 1 10.72 -20.65 14.81
N GLY A 2 11.51 -19.65 14.39
CA GLY A 2 11.02 -18.55 13.56
C GLY A 2 10.61 -19.08 12.19
N LYS A 3 9.47 -18.64 11.68
CA LYS A 3 9.03 -18.99 10.32
C LYS A 3 10.02 -18.38 9.33
N VAL A 4 10.41 -19.14 8.30
CA VAL A 4 11.42 -18.73 7.32
C VAL A 4 10.73 -18.33 6.01
N GLY A 5 11.24 -17.30 5.33
CA GLY A 5 10.78 -16.91 4.00
C GLY A 5 9.48 -16.11 4.01
N LEU A 6 8.53 -16.49 3.15
CA LEU A 6 7.28 -15.74 2.93
C LEU A 6 6.43 -15.57 4.20
N PHE A 7 6.56 -16.49 5.16
CA PHE A 7 5.81 -16.50 6.41
C PHE A 7 6.57 -15.88 7.59
N ASP A 8 7.74 -15.25 7.36
CA ASP A 8 8.44 -14.46 8.36
C ASP A 8 7.68 -13.15 8.62
N LEU A 9 6.72 -13.22 9.55
CA LEU A 9 5.84 -12.10 9.86
C LEU A 9 6.60 -10.84 10.30
N GLU A 10 7.69 -10.97 11.08
CA GLU A 10 8.48 -9.80 11.47
C GLU A 10 9.09 -9.12 10.25
N LYS A 11 9.70 -9.90 9.34
CA LYS A 11 10.32 -9.34 8.14
C LYS A 11 9.29 -8.68 7.23
N GLN A 12 8.17 -9.35 6.98
CA GLN A 12 7.17 -8.83 6.05
C GLN A 12 6.46 -7.59 6.63
N PHE A 13 6.19 -7.57 7.93
CA PHE A 13 5.56 -6.43 8.60
C PHE A 13 6.54 -5.26 8.76
N ALA A 14 7.83 -5.50 8.99
CA ALA A 14 8.85 -4.46 8.98
C ALA A 14 9.01 -3.81 7.60
N PHE A 15 9.03 -4.61 6.53
CA PHE A 15 9.01 -4.06 5.17
C PHE A 15 7.78 -3.19 4.93
N TYR A 16 6.60 -3.63 5.38
CA TYR A 16 5.40 -2.79 5.34
C TYR A 16 5.60 -1.47 6.10
N GLY A 17 6.05 -1.51 7.36
CA GLY A 17 6.29 -0.30 8.16
C GLY A 17 7.30 0.67 7.54
N ALA A 18 8.32 0.17 6.84
CA ALA A 18 9.31 1.01 6.16
C ALA A 18 8.74 1.85 4.99
N TYR A 19 7.58 1.46 4.43
CA TYR A 19 6.85 2.21 3.39
C TYR A 19 5.68 3.03 3.94
N HIS A 20 5.33 2.86 5.23
CA HIS A 20 4.18 3.48 5.86
C HIS A 20 4.61 4.07 7.20
N SER A 21 5.38 5.16 7.14
CA SER A 21 5.93 5.84 8.31
C SER A 21 5.14 7.10 8.70
N ASN A 22 4.45 7.70 7.74
CA ASN A 22 3.62 8.88 7.94
C ASN A 22 2.25 8.48 8.52
N PRO A 23 1.80 9.08 9.64
CA PRO A 23 0.53 8.72 10.27
C PRO A 23 -0.69 8.92 9.37
N ILE A 24 -0.66 9.89 8.44
CA ILE A 24 -1.74 10.12 7.49
C ILE A 24 -1.80 9.00 6.45
N ASN A 25 -0.64 8.56 5.94
CA ASN A 25 -0.58 7.44 5.02
C ASN A 25 -1.07 6.15 5.69
N ILE A 26 -0.61 5.86 6.91
CA ILE A 26 -1.09 4.72 7.71
C ILE A 26 -2.61 4.77 7.87
N PHE A 27 -3.17 5.94 8.22
CA PHE A 27 -4.62 6.13 8.33
C PHE A 27 -5.36 5.85 7.01
N LEU A 28 -4.88 6.38 5.88
CA LEU A 28 -5.47 6.15 4.56
C LEU A 28 -5.46 4.65 4.20
N HIS A 29 -4.37 3.95 4.47
CA HIS A 29 -4.27 2.48 4.32
C HIS A 29 -5.28 1.74 5.18
N MET A 30 -5.35 2.03 6.48
CA MET A 30 -6.33 1.42 7.38
C MET A 30 -7.77 1.65 6.91
N LEU A 31 -8.06 2.84 6.38
CA LEU A 31 -9.39 3.21 5.93
C LEU A 31 -9.81 2.50 4.63
N PHE A 32 -8.89 2.37 3.66
CA PHE A 32 -9.26 2.00 2.29
C PHE A 32 -8.90 0.57 1.87
N VAL A 33 -7.96 -0.10 2.52
CA VAL A 33 -7.53 -1.45 2.12
C VAL A 33 -8.66 -2.49 2.21
N TRP A 34 -9.45 -2.47 3.29
CA TRP A 34 -10.59 -3.39 3.44
C TRP A 34 -11.74 -3.09 2.47
N PRO A 35 -12.16 -1.82 2.25
CA PRO A 35 -13.08 -1.46 1.17
C PRO A 35 -12.63 -1.87 -0.24
N ILE A 36 -11.31 -1.83 -0.54
CA ILE A 36 -10.76 -2.33 -1.80
C ILE A 36 -11.04 -3.84 -1.93
N LEU A 37 -10.68 -4.64 -0.92
CA LEU A 37 -10.97 -6.08 -0.93
C LEU A 37 -12.47 -6.36 -1.08
N PHE A 38 -13.31 -5.64 -0.32
CA PHE A 38 -14.76 -5.80 -0.35
C PHE A 38 -15.35 -5.51 -1.73
N SER A 39 -14.99 -4.38 -2.34
CA SER A 39 -15.48 -4.01 -3.67
C SER A 39 -14.94 -4.92 -4.78
N SER A 40 -13.73 -5.48 -4.64
CA SER A 40 -13.25 -6.55 -5.53
C SER A 40 -14.13 -7.80 -5.43
N LEU A 41 -14.53 -8.21 -4.22
CA LEU A 41 -15.43 -9.36 -4.03
C LEU A 41 -16.82 -9.12 -4.62
N VAL A 42 -17.35 -7.88 -4.59
CA VAL A 42 -18.60 -7.52 -5.29
C VAL A 42 -18.49 -7.76 -6.80
N LEU A 43 -17.34 -7.43 -7.41
CA LEU A 43 -17.12 -7.71 -8.84
C LEU A 43 -16.98 -9.21 -9.11
N LEU A 44 -16.20 -9.90 -8.26
CA LEU A 44 -15.95 -11.33 -8.40
C LEU A 44 -17.19 -12.19 -8.18
N TYR A 45 -18.22 -11.68 -7.50
CA TYR A 45 -19.51 -12.36 -7.36
C TYR A 45 -20.10 -12.82 -8.71
N PHE A 46 -19.93 -12.02 -9.77
CA PHE A 46 -20.48 -12.31 -11.10
C PHE A 46 -19.63 -13.29 -11.92
N THR A 47 -18.57 -13.85 -11.34
CA THR A 47 -17.80 -14.91 -11.98
C THR A 47 -18.51 -16.26 -11.88
N PRO A 48 -18.38 -17.16 -12.88
CA PRO A 48 -19.00 -18.47 -12.83
C PRO A 48 -18.55 -19.30 -11.61
N PRO A 49 -19.39 -20.25 -11.14
CA PRO A 49 -18.96 -21.24 -10.15
C PRO A 49 -17.75 -22.02 -10.66
N LEU A 50 -16.78 -22.29 -9.78
CA LEU A 50 -15.60 -23.07 -10.15
C LEU A 50 -15.84 -24.58 -10.12
N PHE A 51 -16.91 -25.01 -9.44
CA PHE A 51 -17.35 -26.39 -9.39
C PHE A 51 -18.86 -26.47 -9.63
N ASN A 52 -19.31 -27.61 -10.14
CA ASN A 52 -20.73 -27.95 -10.25
C ASN A 52 -21.30 -28.40 -8.89
N LEU A 53 -21.11 -27.57 -7.86
CA LEU A 53 -21.67 -27.78 -6.52
C LEU A 53 -22.95 -26.94 -6.39
N PRO A 54 -23.93 -27.42 -5.60
CA PRO A 54 -25.13 -26.63 -5.33
C PRO A 54 -24.74 -25.31 -4.65
N HIS A 55 -25.45 -24.26 -5.04
CA HIS A 55 -25.31 -22.95 -4.41
C HIS A 55 -25.75 -23.04 -2.95
N LEU A 56 -25.07 -22.29 -2.08
CA LEU A 56 -25.48 -22.19 -0.69
C LEU A 56 -26.46 -21.03 -0.55
N GLU A 57 -27.73 -21.36 -0.59
CA GLU A 57 -28.82 -20.40 -0.44
C GLU A 57 -29.27 -20.29 1.01
N PHE A 58 -29.38 -19.07 1.52
CA PHE A 58 -30.01 -18.81 2.80
C PHE A 58 -30.75 -17.48 2.77
N SER A 59 -31.84 -17.36 3.53
CA SER A 59 -32.72 -16.19 3.49
C SER A 59 -32.76 -15.44 4.82
N PRO A 60 -31.69 -14.73 5.22
CA PRO A 60 -31.71 -13.92 6.42
C PRO A 60 -32.68 -12.74 6.22
N PHE A 61 -33.56 -12.51 7.19
CA PHE A 61 -34.52 -11.39 7.19
C PHE A 61 -35.42 -11.34 5.94
N GLY A 62 -35.69 -12.47 5.30
CA GLY A 62 -36.58 -12.57 4.13
C GLY A 62 -35.93 -12.23 2.79
N TYR A 63 -34.60 -12.07 2.74
CA TYR A 63 -33.86 -11.82 1.49
C TYR A 63 -33.02 -13.03 1.13
N ASN A 64 -33.21 -13.59 -0.08
CA ASN A 64 -32.37 -14.67 -0.58
C ASN A 64 -30.94 -14.18 -0.83
N VAL A 65 -29.99 -14.79 -0.11
CA VAL A 65 -28.56 -14.69 -0.35
C VAL A 65 -28.14 -15.95 -1.08
N ASP A 66 -27.58 -15.78 -2.26
CA ASP A 66 -26.94 -16.85 -3.01
C ASP A 66 -25.42 -16.77 -2.81
N LEU A 67 -24.82 -17.79 -2.19
CA LEU A 67 -23.37 -17.90 -2.07
C LEU A 67 -22.83 -18.86 -3.11
N ILE A 68 -22.05 -18.28 -4.02
CA ILE A 68 -21.42 -18.99 -5.12
C ILE A 68 -19.96 -19.29 -4.76
N LEU A 69 -19.56 -20.56 -4.90
CA LEU A 69 -18.17 -20.99 -4.77
C LEU A 69 -17.38 -20.64 -6.05
N ASN A 70 -17.21 -19.35 -6.27
CA ASN A 70 -16.54 -18.76 -7.43
C ASN A 70 -15.13 -18.25 -7.06
N ILE A 71 -14.51 -17.48 -7.98
CA ILE A 71 -13.16 -16.94 -7.76
C ILE A 71 -13.09 -16.05 -6.50
N GLY A 72 -14.17 -15.33 -6.16
CA GLY A 72 -14.24 -14.51 -4.96
C GLY A 72 -14.18 -15.32 -3.67
N PHE A 73 -14.88 -16.46 -3.60
CA PHE A 73 -14.80 -17.39 -2.48
C PHE A 73 -13.36 -17.90 -2.28
N PHE A 74 -12.73 -18.34 -3.37
CA PHE A 74 -11.37 -18.86 -3.33
C PHE A 74 -10.34 -17.81 -2.93
N LEU A 75 -10.50 -16.57 -3.41
CA LEU A 75 -9.68 -15.45 -2.96
C LEU A 75 -9.80 -15.27 -1.44
N GLY A 76 -11.03 -15.23 -0.91
CA GLY A 76 -11.27 -15.17 0.53
C GLY A 76 -10.62 -16.32 1.31
N LEU A 77 -10.66 -17.55 0.77
CA LEU A 77 -10.04 -18.72 1.37
C LEU A 77 -8.51 -18.63 1.39
N VAL A 78 -7.89 -18.14 0.30
CA VAL A 78 -6.45 -17.89 0.23
C VAL A 78 -6.05 -16.88 1.29
N TYR A 79 -6.75 -15.74 1.37
CA TYR A 79 -6.49 -14.71 2.37
C TYR A 79 -6.59 -15.27 3.80
N ALA A 80 -7.70 -15.92 4.13
CA ALA A 80 -7.91 -16.54 5.44
C ALA A 80 -6.78 -17.53 5.81
N SER A 81 -6.38 -18.39 4.86
CA SER A 81 -5.34 -19.41 5.08
C SER A 81 -3.98 -18.76 5.34
N PHE A 82 -3.60 -17.76 4.55
CA PHE A 82 -2.35 -17.02 4.73
C PHE A 82 -2.32 -16.27 6.06
N TYR A 83 -3.42 -15.65 6.46
CA TYR A 83 -3.48 -14.85 7.67
C TYR A 83 -3.37 -15.72 8.92
N ILE A 84 -4.08 -16.85 8.95
CA ILE A 84 -3.93 -17.87 10.00
C ILE A 84 -2.52 -18.48 9.99
N ALA A 85 -1.85 -18.52 8.83
CA ALA A 85 -0.47 -18.96 8.73
C ALA A 85 0.52 -17.93 9.26
N PHE A 86 0.24 -16.62 9.21
CA PHE A 86 1.09 -15.57 9.78
C PHE A 86 1.02 -15.54 11.31
N ASP A 87 -0.18 -15.37 11.85
CA ASP A 87 -0.45 -15.38 13.28
C ASP A 87 -1.79 -16.09 13.55
N LYS A 88 -1.86 -16.92 14.60
CA LYS A 88 -3.08 -17.72 14.84
C LYS A 88 -4.24 -16.90 15.38
N LYS A 89 -3.99 -15.89 16.23
CA LYS A 89 -5.04 -15.11 16.89
C LYS A 89 -5.56 -14.02 15.96
N ALA A 90 -4.68 -13.13 15.51
CA ALA A 90 -5.02 -12.09 14.55
C ALA A 90 -5.45 -12.68 13.20
N GLY A 91 -4.83 -13.78 12.78
CA GLY A 91 -5.19 -14.45 11.53
C GLY A 91 -6.59 -15.05 11.55
N PHE A 92 -7.05 -15.58 12.69
CA PHE A 92 -8.43 -16.08 12.80
C PHE A 92 -9.44 -14.92 12.73
N LEU A 93 -9.15 -13.79 13.39
CA LEU A 93 -9.96 -12.58 13.26
C LEU A 93 -10.00 -12.09 11.81
N ALA A 94 -8.85 -12.04 11.13
CA ALA A 94 -8.77 -11.67 9.73
C ALA A 94 -9.56 -12.62 8.82
N ALA A 95 -9.50 -13.92 9.09
CA ALA A 95 -10.28 -14.92 8.36
C ALA A 95 -11.80 -14.73 8.55
N LEU A 96 -12.25 -14.38 9.76
CA LEU A 96 -13.65 -14.02 10.01
C LEU A 96 -14.06 -12.75 9.23
N LEU A 97 -13.18 -11.74 9.17
CA LEU A 97 -13.41 -10.53 8.37
C LEU A 97 -13.49 -10.85 6.87
N CYS A 98 -12.58 -11.66 6.34
CA CYS A 98 -12.63 -12.11 4.93
C CYS A 98 -13.93 -12.87 4.63
N PHE A 99 -14.34 -13.78 5.52
CA PHE A 99 -15.62 -14.50 5.39
C PHE A 99 -16.80 -13.53 5.42
N PHE A 100 -16.81 -12.58 6.36
CA PHE A 100 -17.84 -11.56 6.45
C PHE A 100 -17.90 -10.71 5.18
N CYS A 101 -16.75 -10.25 4.66
CA CYS A 101 -16.66 -9.51 3.40
C CYS A 101 -17.20 -10.33 2.22
N TRP A 102 -16.88 -11.62 2.12
CA TRP A 102 -17.39 -12.48 1.04
C TRP A 102 -18.91 -12.63 1.11
N VAL A 103 -19.47 -12.90 2.28
CA VAL A 103 -20.93 -13.05 2.45
C VAL A 103 -21.66 -11.75 2.17
N SER A 104 -21.20 -10.65 2.77
CA SER A 104 -21.85 -9.34 2.65
C SER A 104 -21.70 -8.73 1.25
N SER A 105 -20.56 -8.94 0.58
CA SER A 105 -20.38 -8.54 -0.83
C SER A 105 -21.26 -9.35 -1.78
N SER A 106 -21.42 -10.66 -1.55
CA SER A 106 -22.32 -11.52 -2.32
C SER A 106 -23.78 -11.08 -2.17
N TYR A 107 -24.20 -10.80 -0.93
CA TYR A 107 -25.52 -10.22 -0.67
C TYR A 107 -25.72 -8.89 -1.41
N LEU A 108 -24.77 -7.95 -1.29
CA LEU A 108 -24.87 -6.65 -1.95
C LEU A 108 -24.90 -6.78 -3.47
N ALA A 109 -24.04 -7.63 -4.05
CA ALA A 109 -23.97 -7.87 -5.49
C ALA A 109 -25.27 -8.48 -6.03
N GLY A 110 -25.82 -9.48 -5.33
CA GLY A 110 -27.12 -10.08 -5.67
C GLY A 110 -28.27 -9.08 -5.61
N ARG A 111 -28.27 -8.15 -4.63
CA ARG A 111 -29.29 -7.11 -4.48
C ARG A 111 -29.23 -6.04 -5.56
N LEU A 112 -28.02 -5.61 -5.93
CA LEU A 112 -27.83 -4.55 -6.93
C LEU A 112 -27.97 -5.09 -8.37
N GLY A 113 -27.68 -6.36 -8.59
CA GLY A 113 -27.52 -6.94 -9.93
C GLY A 113 -26.31 -6.36 -10.66
N PHE A 114 -25.88 -7.03 -11.73
CA PHE A 114 -24.63 -6.68 -12.41
C PHE A 114 -24.57 -5.20 -12.83
N SER A 115 -25.61 -4.72 -13.52
CA SER A 115 -25.67 -3.37 -14.12
C SER A 115 -25.32 -2.22 -13.17
N LEU A 116 -25.71 -2.33 -11.89
CA LEU A 116 -25.42 -1.33 -10.87
C LEU A 116 -24.21 -1.71 -10.01
N ALA A 117 -24.07 -3.00 -9.66
CA ALA A 117 -23.00 -3.49 -8.79
C ALA A 117 -21.60 -3.15 -9.33
N TRP A 118 -21.35 -3.35 -10.64
CA TRP A 118 -20.01 -3.07 -11.19
C TRP A 118 -19.67 -1.58 -11.17
N LYS A 119 -20.67 -0.69 -11.32
CA LYS A 119 -20.47 0.77 -11.28
C LYS A 119 -20.13 1.22 -9.87
N VAL A 120 -20.87 0.72 -8.87
CA VAL A 120 -20.63 1.02 -7.46
C VAL A 120 -19.26 0.50 -7.03
N ALA A 121 -18.93 -0.74 -7.41
CA ALA A 121 -17.63 -1.32 -7.09
C ALA A 121 -16.48 -0.57 -7.78
N LEU A 122 -16.62 -0.19 -9.05
CA LEU A 122 -15.60 0.58 -9.77
C LEU A 122 -15.40 1.97 -9.16
N ALA A 123 -16.48 2.67 -8.81
CA ALA A 123 -16.40 3.97 -8.14
C ALA A 123 -15.67 3.85 -6.78
N ALA A 124 -16.00 2.83 -6.00
CA ALA A 124 -15.33 2.54 -4.73
C ALA A 124 -13.84 2.24 -4.93
N GLN A 125 -13.49 1.40 -5.91
CA GLN A 125 -12.10 1.07 -6.24
C GLN A 125 -11.31 2.34 -6.59
N LEU A 126 -11.81 3.15 -7.53
CA LEU A 126 -11.14 4.38 -7.96
C LEU A 126 -10.93 5.34 -6.78
N PHE A 127 -11.95 5.54 -5.96
CA PHE A 127 -11.86 6.41 -4.79
C PHE A 127 -10.83 5.91 -3.77
N CYS A 128 -10.90 4.63 -3.41
CA CYS A 128 -10.02 4.03 -2.42
C CYS A 128 -8.57 4.01 -2.89
N TRP A 129 -8.30 3.58 -4.13
CA TRP A 129 -6.95 3.57 -4.71
C TRP A 129 -6.37 4.98 -4.85
N THR A 130 -7.19 5.97 -5.20
CA THR A 130 -6.74 7.37 -5.22
C THR A 130 -6.26 7.79 -3.83
N GLY A 131 -7.00 7.44 -2.78
CA GLY A 131 -6.57 7.66 -1.39
C GLY A 131 -5.24 6.97 -1.06
N GLN A 132 -5.05 5.72 -1.49
CA GLN A 132 -3.77 4.99 -1.29
C GLN A 132 -2.59 5.68 -2.00
N PHE A 133 -2.79 6.11 -3.25
CA PHE A 133 -1.75 6.79 -4.01
C PHE A 133 -1.43 8.19 -3.47
N ILE A 134 -2.43 8.92 -2.96
CA ILE A 134 -2.21 10.18 -2.25
C ILE A 134 -1.38 9.93 -0.99
N GLY A 135 -1.70 8.87 -0.23
CA GLY A 135 -0.92 8.41 0.93
C GLY A 135 0.57 8.31 0.62
N HIS A 136 0.92 7.54 -0.41
CA HIS A 136 2.30 7.33 -0.81
C HIS A 136 2.95 8.55 -1.48
N GLY A 137 2.28 9.15 -2.46
CA GLY A 137 2.86 10.22 -3.28
C GLY A 137 3.03 11.53 -2.50
N VAL A 138 2.00 11.95 -1.75
CA VAL A 138 2.01 13.24 -1.06
C VAL A 138 2.64 13.14 0.32
N PHE A 139 2.29 12.11 1.10
CA PHE A 139 2.67 12.05 2.52
C PHE A 139 3.96 11.26 2.78
N GLU A 140 4.20 10.14 2.08
CA GLU A 140 5.47 9.40 2.19
C GLU A 140 6.55 9.94 1.25
N LYS A 141 6.15 10.63 0.16
CA LYS A 141 7.04 11.04 -0.94
C LYS A 141 7.86 9.86 -1.49
N ARG A 142 7.25 8.67 -1.50
CA ARG A 142 7.88 7.42 -1.91
C ARG A 142 6.91 6.63 -2.77
N ALA A 143 7.43 5.99 -3.82
CA ALA A 143 6.63 5.11 -4.65
C ALA A 143 5.99 3.98 -3.82
N PRO A 144 4.76 3.55 -4.15
CA PRO A 144 4.09 2.49 -3.42
C PRO A 144 4.83 1.16 -3.58
N ALA A 145 4.87 0.36 -2.53
CA ALA A 145 5.46 -0.98 -2.52
C ALA A 145 4.85 -1.93 -3.58
N LEU A 146 3.70 -1.57 -4.16
CA LEU A 146 3.09 -2.25 -5.30
C LEU A 146 4.08 -2.47 -6.46
N LEU A 147 4.97 -1.50 -6.70
CA LEU A 147 5.96 -1.57 -7.78
C LEU A 147 7.12 -2.52 -7.45
N ASP A 148 7.35 -2.79 -6.17
CA ASP A 148 8.47 -3.60 -5.68
C ASP A 148 8.06 -5.05 -5.41
N ASN A 149 6.85 -5.29 -4.90
CA ASN A 149 6.37 -6.62 -4.54
C ASN A 149 4.83 -6.71 -4.61
N LEU A 150 4.31 -7.07 -5.78
CA LEU A 150 2.87 -7.23 -6.04
C LEU A 150 2.20 -8.20 -5.05
N PHE A 151 2.87 -9.30 -4.71
CA PHE A 151 2.31 -10.31 -3.80
C PHE A 151 2.10 -9.74 -2.39
N GLN A 152 3.09 -9.01 -1.88
CA GLN A 152 2.99 -8.35 -0.58
C GLN A 152 1.94 -7.24 -0.59
N ALA A 153 1.91 -6.43 -1.66
CA ALA A 153 0.96 -5.33 -1.79
C ALA A 153 -0.50 -5.79 -1.80
N PHE A 154 -0.84 -6.89 -2.46
CA PHE A 154 -2.23 -7.37 -2.50
C PHE A 154 -2.56 -8.34 -1.38
N LEU A 155 -1.74 -9.37 -1.16
CA LEU A 155 -2.09 -10.43 -0.22
C LEU A 155 -1.89 -10.00 1.23
N MET A 156 -0.79 -9.30 1.53
CA MET A 156 -0.44 -9.02 2.93
C MET A 156 -1.07 -7.74 3.49
N ALA A 157 -1.36 -6.75 2.63
CA ALA A 157 -1.84 -5.45 3.08
C ALA A 157 -3.07 -5.51 4.00
N PRO A 158 -4.17 -6.26 3.71
CA PRO A 158 -5.31 -6.28 4.62
C PRO A 158 -5.01 -6.85 6.00
N PHE A 159 -4.09 -7.82 6.07
CA PHE A 159 -3.65 -8.35 7.35
C PHE A 159 -2.76 -7.38 8.12
N PHE A 160 -1.86 -6.67 7.44
CA PHE A 160 -0.97 -5.70 8.08
C PHE A 160 -1.71 -4.48 8.62
N VAL A 161 -2.70 -3.95 7.89
CA VAL A 161 -3.53 -2.86 8.43
C VAL A 161 -4.39 -3.33 9.62
N LEU A 162 -4.83 -4.60 9.63
CA LEU A 162 -5.51 -5.16 10.80
C LEU A 162 -4.56 -5.30 11.99
N LEU A 163 -3.33 -5.77 11.76
CA LEU A 163 -2.34 -5.91 12.82
C LEU A 163 -1.94 -4.54 13.40
N GLU A 164 -1.79 -3.53 12.54
CA GLU A 164 -1.60 -2.13 12.93
C GLU A 164 -2.76 -1.65 13.81
N ALA A 165 -4.00 -1.85 13.37
CA ALA A 165 -5.18 -1.47 14.14
C ALA A 165 -5.26 -2.19 15.50
N LEU A 166 -4.96 -3.49 15.56
CA LEU A 166 -4.93 -4.24 16.82
C LEU A 166 -3.84 -3.73 17.77
N GLN A 167 -2.67 -3.38 17.24
CA GLN A 167 -1.61 -2.76 18.04
C GLN A 167 -2.04 -1.39 18.58
N MET A 168 -2.60 -0.53 17.74
CA MET A 168 -3.05 0.82 18.15
C MET A 168 -4.21 0.79 19.15
N LEU A 169 -5.17 -0.13 18.98
CA LEU A 169 -6.39 -0.15 19.79
C LEU A 169 -6.21 -0.86 21.14
N CYS A 170 -5.39 -1.91 21.20
CA CYS A 170 -5.25 -2.72 22.42
C CYS A 170 -3.84 -3.25 22.70
N GLY A 171 -2.82 -2.76 21.98
CA GLY A 171 -1.42 -3.16 22.21
C GLY A 171 -1.16 -4.64 21.87
N TYR A 172 -1.90 -5.19 20.91
CA TYR A 172 -1.77 -6.59 20.54
C TYR A 172 -0.41 -6.87 19.87
N GLU A 173 0.35 -7.77 20.48
CA GLU A 173 1.55 -8.36 19.86
C GLU A 173 1.32 -9.86 19.54
N PRO A 174 1.73 -10.35 18.35
CA PRO A 174 1.78 -11.78 18.04
C PRO A 174 2.55 -12.60 19.08
N TYR A 175 3.64 -12.03 19.62
CA TYR A 175 4.39 -12.55 20.75
C TYR A 175 5.16 -11.42 21.46
N PRO A 176 5.58 -11.62 22.73
CA PRO A 176 6.25 -10.57 23.49
C PRO A 176 7.49 -9.99 22.79
N GLY A 177 7.52 -8.67 22.64
CA GLY A 177 8.63 -7.93 22.03
C GLY A 177 8.62 -7.97 20.50
N PHE A 178 7.52 -8.41 19.88
CA PHE A 178 7.35 -8.39 18.42
C PHE A 178 7.45 -6.96 17.88
N HIS A 179 6.72 -6.01 18.46
CA HIS A 179 6.68 -4.64 17.94
C HIS A 179 8.04 -3.95 18.06
N ALA A 180 8.74 -4.14 19.19
CA ALA A 180 10.09 -3.61 19.37
C ALA A 180 11.09 -4.13 18.32
N LYS A 181 11.02 -5.42 17.98
CA LYS A 181 11.87 -6.03 16.94
C LYS A 181 11.52 -5.54 15.54
N VAL A 182 10.22 -5.42 15.25
CA VAL A 182 9.75 -4.87 13.98
C VAL A 182 10.19 -3.42 13.83
N GLN A 183 10.04 -2.60 14.87
CA GLN A 183 10.43 -1.20 14.84
C GLN A 183 11.92 -1.01 14.59
N ALA A 184 12.77 -1.81 15.25
CA ALA A 184 14.21 -1.80 14.98
C ALA A 184 14.55 -2.15 13.52
N LYS A 185 13.81 -3.06 12.89
CA LYS A 185 13.96 -3.41 11.47
C LYS A 185 13.45 -2.29 10.55
N VAL A 186 12.30 -1.69 10.87
CA VAL A 186 11.73 -0.54 10.13
C VAL A 186 12.73 0.62 10.10
N GLU A 187 13.31 0.96 11.25
CA GLU A 187 14.30 2.04 11.36
C GLU A 187 15.56 1.75 10.54
N ALA A 188 16.04 0.50 10.56
CA ALA A 188 17.17 0.06 9.75
C ALA A 188 16.86 0.17 8.24
N ASP A 189 15.70 -0.30 7.80
CA ASP A 189 15.27 -0.30 6.40
C ASP A 189 15.07 1.14 5.88
N ILE A 190 14.49 2.04 6.69
CA ILE A 190 14.34 3.46 6.36
C ILE A 190 15.71 4.14 6.23
N LYS A 191 16.65 3.84 7.14
CA LYS A 191 18.01 4.39 7.10
C LYS A 191 18.75 3.94 5.84
N GLU A 192 18.68 2.66 5.51
CA GLU A 192 19.28 2.10 4.28
C GLU A 192 18.69 2.76 3.03
N TRP A 193 17.36 2.92 2.97
CA TRP A 193 16.70 3.58 1.85
C TRP A 193 17.15 5.04 1.68
N LYS A 194 17.24 5.81 2.76
CA LYS A 194 17.73 7.20 2.71
C LYS A 194 19.18 7.29 2.23
N ALA A 195 20.05 6.38 2.69
CA ALA A 195 21.44 6.34 2.26
C ALA A 195 21.57 6.01 0.77
N LYS A 196 20.74 5.09 0.24
CA LYS A 196 20.71 4.80 -1.20
C LYS A 196 20.30 6.01 -2.02
N ILE A 197 19.31 6.78 -1.55
CA ILE A 197 18.88 8.00 -2.25
C ILE A 197 20.00 9.04 -2.26
N SER A 198 20.66 9.29 -1.12
CA SER A 198 21.75 10.27 -1.08
C SER A 198 22.90 9.90 -2.01
N THR A 199 23.32 8.63 -2.03
CA THR A 199 24.39 8.17 -2.93
C THR A 199 23.98 8.30 -4.40
N THR A 200 22.76 7.94 -4.77
CA THR A 200 22.29 8.11 -6.16
C THR A 200 22.22 9.58 -6.56
N THR A 201 21.85 10.48 -5.65
CA THR A 201 21.84 11.93 -5.91
C THR A 201 23.26 12.47 -6.07
N GLU A 202 24.19 12.08 -5.20
CA GLU A 202 25.62 12.43 -5.31
C GLU A 202 26.21 11.94 -6.63
N GLU A 203 25.97 10.69 -7.02
CA GLU A 203 26.42 10.14 -8.31
C GLU A 203 25.80 10.87 -9.52
N ALA A 204 24.56 11.36 -9.40
CA ALA A 204 23.92 12.13 -10.48
C ALA A 204 24.47 13.55 -10.60
N GLU A 205 24.76 14.22 -9.47
CA GLU A 205 25.41 15.53 -9.43
C GLU A 205 26.85 15.44 -9.98
N ASP A 206 27.63 14.42 -9.58
CA ASP A 206 28.98 14.20 -10.11
C ASP A 206 29.00 13.96 -11.64
N ILE A 207 27.97 13.31 -12.20
CA ILE A 207 27.83 13.12 -13.66
C ILE A 207 27.50 14.43 -14.37
N GLU A 208 26.69 15.32 -13.77
CA GLU A 208 26.40 16.63 -14.34
C GLU A 208 27.61 17.57 -14.27
N ASP A 209 28.44 17.46 -13.23
CA ASP A 209 29.68 18.23 -13.09
C ASP A 209 30.84 17.70 -13.98
N ASP A 210 30.86 16.40 -14.31
CA ASP A 210 31.80 15.79 -15.27
C ASP A 210 31.34 15.87 -16.75
N ASP A 211 30.09 16.28 -17.02
CA ASP A 211 29.72 16.86 -18.33
C ASP A 211 30.27 18.29 -18.42
N GLY A 212 31.60 18.39 -18.27
CA GLY A 212 32.40 19.51 -18.71
C GLY A 212 32.08 19.78 -20.16
N GLY A 213 31.16 20.73 -20.37
CA GLY A 213 30.73 21.27 -21.65
C GLY A 213 31.82 21.96 -22.47
N ASP A 214 33.08 21.51 -22.41
CA ASP A 214 34.14 21.97 -23.30
C ASP A 214 35.24 20.93 -23.63
N GLU A 215 35.02 19.62 -23.43
CA GLU A 215 36.03 18.61 -23.86
C GLU A 215 35.56 17.61 -24.93
N MET A 216 34.27 17.58 -25.30
CA MET A 216 33.79 16.76 -26.44
C MET A 216 33.77 17.48 -27.80
N LEU A 217 33.97 18.80 -27.86
CA LEU A 217 34.08 19.55 -29.13
C LEU A 217 35.52 19.66 -29.67
N ARG A 218 36.53 19.19 -28.92
CA ARG A 218 37.95 19.23 -29.36
C ARG A 218 38.53 17.89 -29.81
N ARG A 219 37.81 16.77 -29.68
CA ARG A 219 38.27 15.46 -30.18
C ARG A 219 37.26 14.81 -31.13
N GLY A 220 37.38 15.20 -32.40
CA GLY A 220 37.41 14.29 -33.55
C GLY A 220 36.24 13.32 -33.71
N GLY A 221 35.37 13.61 -34.68
CA GLY A 221 34.18 12.82 -34.96
C GLY A 221 34.40 11.34 -35.25
N ARG A 222 33.46 10.52 -34.76
CA ARG A 222 32.69 9.54 -35.55
C ARG A 222 31.66 8.84 -34.66
N ASN A 223 30.55 8.45 -35.30
CA ASN A 223 29.46 7.59 -34.83
C ASN A 223 28.43 8.18 -33.86
N ARG A 224 27.46 8.90 -34.44
CA ARG A 224 26.08 8.90 -33.93
C ARG A 224 25.39 7.61 -34.37
N GLU A 225 25.36 6.61 -33.49
CA GLU A 225 24.33 5.56 -33.57
C GLU A 225 23.24 5.83 -32.52
N ARG A 226 22.05 5.96 -33.08
CA ARG A 226 20.74 6.27 -32.52
C ARG A 226 20.34 5.29 -31.40
N PHE A 227 20.17 5.79 -30.17
CA PHE A 227 19.34 5.14 -29.14
C PHE A 227 17.90 5.73 -29.14
N PRO A 228 16.87 4.93 -28.81
CA PRO A 228 15.48 5.34 -28.96
C PRO A 228 15.03 6.25 -27.81
N ARG A 229 14.30 7.31 -28.17
CA ARG A 229 13.57 8.20 -27.26
C ARG A 229 12.50 7.41 -26.51
N GLY A 230 12.51 7.48 -25.18
CA GLY A 230 11.48 6.87 -24.35
C GLY A 230 11.76 6.93 -22.86
N ALA A 231 12.11 8.09 -22.32
CA ALA A 231 12.09 8.39 -20.87
C ALA A 231 12.19 9.91 -20.67
N GLU A 232 11.12 10.64 -20.98
CA GLU A 232 10.97 12.02 -20.53
C GLU A 232 9.72 12.09 -19.65
N GLY A 233 9.90 12.50 -18.40
CA GLY A 233 8.81 12.96 -17.55
C GLY A 233 8.83 12.44 -16.12
N VAL A 234 9.73 12.96 -15.28
CA VAL A 234 9.38 13.82 -14.12
C VAL A 234 10.61 14.72 -13.91
N ARG A 235 10.42 16.04 -14.00
CA ARG A 235 11.49 17.03 -14.07
C ARG A 235 11.99 17.35 -12.65
N TYR A 236 13.31 17.38 -12.46
CA TYR A 236 14.00 17.69 -11.20
C TYR A 236 13.65 19.06 -10.59
N GLU A 237 13.01 19.96 -11.35
CA GLU A 237 12.68 21.32 -10.90
C GLU A 237 11.66 21.37 -9.74
N GLU A 238 10.79 20.36 -9.59
CA GLU A 238 9.81 20.31 -8.49
C GLU A 238 10.45 19.95 -7.14
N MET A 239 11.69 19.45 -7.14
CA MET A 239 12.42 19.07 -5.92
C MET A 239 13.21 20.23 -5.31
N LEU A 240 13.55 21.26 -6.10
CA LEU A 240 14.32 22.42 -5.64
C LEU A 240 13.42 23.52 -5.03
N GLU A 241 12.20 23.72 -5.53
CA GLU A 241 11.26 24.71 -4.96
C GLU A 241 10.87 24.40 -3.50
N VAL A 242 10.91 23.13 -3.08
CA VAL A 242 10.58 22.74 -1.69
C VAL A 242 11.75 22.99 -0.74
N ARG A 243 13.00 23.07 -1.23
CA ARG A 243 14.16 23.42 -0.39
C ARG A 243 14.27 24.92 -0.14
N GLU A 244 13.90 25.77 -1.09
CA GLU A 244 13.92 27.23 -0.90
C GLU A 244 12.78 27.76 -0.01
N ALA A 245 11.67 27.02 0.12
CA ALA A 245 10.55 27.43 0.96
C ALA A 245 10.81 27.28 2.48
N ASP A 246 11.77 26.44 2.90
CA ASP A 246 12.04 26.14 4.32
C ASP A 246 13.17 26.99 4.91
N GLU A 247 13.96 27.70 4.08
CA GLU A 247 15.06 28.57 4.54
C GLU A 247 14.71 30.08 4.54
N GLY A 248 13.48 30.44 4.15
CA GLY A 248 13.08 31.83 3.87
C GLY A 248 12.34 32.63 4.96
N ASP A 249 11.91 32.03 6.07
CA ASP A 249 11.09 32.74 7.07
C ASP A 249 11.78 32.84 8.45
N GLY A 250 12.78 33.73 8.51
CA GLY A 250 13.24 34.34 9.76
C GLY A 250 12.17 35.27 10.33
N LEU A 251 11.17 34.71 11.02
CA LEU A 251 10.13 35.49 11.72
C LEU A 251 10.71 36.19 12.96
N ALA A 252 10.84 37.51 12.84
CA ALA A 252 11.15 38.44 13.91
C ALA A 252 10.15 38.36 15.07
N ALA A 253 10.65 38.50 16.29
CA ALA A 253 9.85 38.50 17.52
C ALA A 253 8.85 39.68 17.55
N PRO A 254 7.61 39.48 18.08
CA PRO A 254 6.61 40.53 18.16
C PRO A 254 6.93 41.56 19.27
N PRO A 255 6.52 42.83 19.12
CA PRO A 255 6.74 43.88 20.12
C PRO A 255 5.85 43.71 21.36
N PRO A 256 6.24 44.28 22.53
CA PRO A 256 5.45 44.15 23.75
C PRO A 256 4.18 45.01 23.70
N CYS A 257 3.08 44.47 24.21
CA CYS A 257 1.78 45.16 24.31
C CYS A 257 1.83 46.38 25.25
N PRO A 258 1.10 47.47 24.95
CA PRO A 258 0.97 48.61 25.84
C PRO A 258 -0.05 48.32 26.96
N SER A 259 0.30 48.77 28.15
CA SER A 259 -0.50 48.69 29.38
C SER A 259 -1.65 49.71 29.39
N ILE A 260 -2.89 49.22 29.55
CA ILE A 260 -4.02 49.90 30.19
C ILE A 260 -4.82 48.85 30.97
#